data_AF-A0A8S9Y2H8-F1
#
_entry.id   AF-A0A8S9Y2H8-F1
#
_cell.length_a   1.000
_cell.length_b   1.000
_cell.length_c   1.000
_cell.angle_alpha   90.00
_cell.angle_beta   90.00
_cell.angle_gamma   90.00
#
_symmetry.space_group_name_H-M   'P 1'
#
loop_
_entity.id
_entity.type
_entity.pdbx_description
1 polymer ?
#
loop_
_entity_poly.entity_id
_entity_poly.type
_entity_poly.pdbx_seq_one_letter_code
_entity_poly.pdbx_strand_id
1 'polypeptide(L)'
;MYWKSEVQYQKVGAHPVHLLKKQVALLIIVFCGCMWVLLQIDFSRTATIFKFDKYGKTDYSSSGFLIDTKGCRILDLDPFDPSLVQYFGDEDPIDCNPSQLGGLVKSDVTKSELYVDQMVVRNYTNSFFTCCYKPFKRKEVSRDAKIERRDLTYPSDVDEQIDYSEFCNEFTDNVVIEHEFVKVTCTEGSKEIYKEFFAFAKNPYQQGDPEYRNGVNSDKLSVLMIGFDGMSRLNFLRQMPRTIDFLEKRDAISLLGYNKVGYNTFPNLLPILTGYSEANLLKVCWPTKHSVFDNCTFIWDLFKKKGYVTSYGEDTPNMGTFYYPQKGIQEETSRLLPQTIKPES
;
A
#
# COMPACT_ATOMS: atom_id res chain seq x y z
N MET A 1 40.22 27.71 -82.91
CA MET A 1 41.14 26.62 -83.26
C MET A 1 41.06 25.57 -82.15
N TYR A 2 40.84 24.31 -82.53
CA TYR A 2 40.44 23.17 -81.69
C TYR A 2 41.63 22.48 -80.97
N TRP A 3 41.36 21.92 -79.77
CA TRP A 3 41.93 20.70 -79.13
C TRP A 3 43.48 20.65 -78.89
N LYS A 4 44.07 19.87 -77.96
CA LYS A 4 43.75 18.55 -77.36
C LYS A 4 44.61 18.35 -76.09
N SER A 5 44.08 17.59 -75.14
CA SER A 5 44.77 17.05 -73.97
C SER A 5 45.65 15.83 -74.30
N GLU A 6 46.66 15.56 -73.48
CA GLU A 6 47.20 14.21 -73.25
C GLU A 6 47.90 14.11 -71.88
N VAL A 7 47.45 13.18 -71.05
CA VAL A 7 48.05 12.79 -69.77
C VAL A 7 48.44 11.32 -69.89
N GLN A 8 49.71 11.00 -69.64
CA GLN A 8 50.24 9.62 -69.63
C GLN A 8 50.12 9.03 -68.21
N TYR A 9 49.58 7.81 -68.13
CA TYR A 9 49.49 6.98 -66.92
C TYR A 9 50.68 6.01 -66.85
N GLN A 10 51.26 5.86 -65.65
CA GLN A 10 52.23 4.81 -65.34
C GLN A 10 51.60 3.77 -64.38
N LYS A 11 51.68 2.49 -64.77
CA LYS A 11 51.11 1.32 -64.07
C LYS A 11 51.90 0.97 -62.81
N VAL A 12 51.19 0.65 -61.72
CA VAL A 12 51.73 -0.02 -60.51
C VAL A 12 51.17 -1.45 -60.44
N GLY A 13 52.04 -2.40 -60.14
CA GLY A 13 51.83 -3.85 -60.20
C GLY A 13 50.88 -4.42 -59.13
N ALA A 14 50.32 -5.58 -59.47
CA ALA A 14 49.33 -6.32 -58.71
C ALA A 14 49.96 -7.18 -57.59
N HIS A 15 49.42 -7.07 -56.37
CA HIS A 15 49.62 -8.04 -55.29
C HIS A 15 48.49 -9.10 -55.30
N PRO A 16 48.76 -10.35 -54.90
CA PRO A 16 47.86 -11.47 -55.19
C PRO A 16 46.62 -11.49 -54.28
N VAL A 17 45.47 -11.16 -54.87
CA VAL A 17 44.09 -11.21 -54.32
C VAL A 17 43.75 -12.55 -53.63
N HIS A 18 44.51 -13.61 -53.89
CA HIS A 18 44.25 -14.95 -53.39
C HIS A 18 44.59 -15.14 -51.90
N LEU A 19 45.56 -14.41 -51.34
CA LEU A 19 45.93 -14.52 -49.92
C LEU A 19 44.91 -13.83 -49.01
N LEU A 20 44.43 -12.65 -49.42
CA LEU A 20 43.42 -11.88 -48.69
C LEU A 20 42.11 -12.67 -48.54
N LYS A 21 41.66 -13.34 -49.61
CA LYS A 21 40.44 -14.16 -49.58
C LYS A 21 40.51 -15.33 -48.58
N LYS A 22 41.68 -15.96 -48.43
CA LYS A 22 41.88 -17.05 -47.45
C LYS A 22 41.87 -16.54 -46.02
N GLN A 23 42.50 -15.39 -45.76
CA GLN A 23 42.51 -14.78 -44.42
C GLN A 23 41.11 -14.31 -44.00
N VAL A 24 40.34 -13.72 -44.92
CA VAL A 24 38.95 -13.31 -44.66
C VAL A 24 38.04 -14.52 -44.42
N ALA A 25 38.19 -15.60 -45.19
CA ALA A 25 37.42 -16.83 -44.96
C ALA A 25 37.72 -17.46 -43.58
N LEU A 26 38.98 -17.42 -43.14
CA LEU A 26 39.39 -17.96 -41.85
C LEU A 26 38.84 -17.14 -40.68
N LEU A 27 38.79 -15.82 -40.82
CA LEU A 27 38.15 -14.93 -39.85
C LEU A 27 36.64 -15.15 -39.73
N ILE A 28 35.94 -15.38 -40.84
CA ILE A 28 34.50 -15.69 -40.84
C ILE A 28 34.24 -17.02 -40.12
N ILE A 29 35.05 -18.05 -40.36
CA ILE A 29 34.91 -19.35 -39.70
C ILE A 29 35.11 -19.22 -38.17
N VAL A 30 36.14 -18.48 -37.74
CA VAL A 30 36.39 -18.23 -36.32
C VAL A 30 35.22 -17.45 -35.70
N PHE A 31 34.71 -16.42 -36.37
CA PHE A 31 33.58 -15.63 -35.89
C PHE A 31 32.31 -16.48 -35.76
N CYS A 32 31.97 -17.29 -36.76
CA CYS A 32 30.83 -18.21 -36.71
C CYS A 32 31.01 -19.26 -35.61
N GLY A 33 32.21 -19.77 -35.41
CA GLY A 33 32.53 -20.69 -34.32
C GLY A 33 32.34 -20.05 -32.93
N CYS A 34 32.82 -18.82 -32.73
CA CYS A 34 32.61 -18.08 -31.49
C CYS A 34 31.12 -17.78 -31.24
N MET A 35 30.38 -17.37 -32.27
CA MET A 35 28.94 -17.13 -32.17
C MET A 35 28.17 -18.42 -31.85
N TRP A 36 28.55 -19.56 -32.43
CA TRP A 36 27.98 -20.86 -32.08
C TRP A 36 28.24 -21.18 -30.61
N VAL A 37 29.48 -21.03 -30.13
CA VAL A 37 29.83 -21.31 -28.72
C VAL A 37 29.04 -20.41 -27.77
N LEU A 38 28.89 -19.11 -28.09
CA LEU A 38 28.06 -18.20 -27.30
C LEU A 38 26.59 -18.62 -27.31
N LEU A 39 26.05 -19.02 -28.46
CA LEU A 39 24.69 -19.57 -28.56
C LEU A 39 24.52 -20.87 -27.78
N GLN A 40 25.53 -21.73 -27.70
CA GLN A 40 25.49 -22.95 -26.89
C GLN A 40 25.61 -22.65 -25.39
N ILE A 41 26.35 -21.61 -25.00
CA ILE A 41 26.41 -21.14 -23.61
C ILE A 41 25.06 -20.53 -23.20
N ASP A 42 24.46 -19.68 -24.04
CA ASP A 42 23.12 -19.15 -23.80
C ASP A 42 22.05 -20.23 -23.82
N PHE A 43 22.10 -21.15 -24.78
CA PHE A 43 21.19 -22.30 -24.81
C PHE A 43 21.40 -23.20 -23.60
N SER A 44 22.64 -23.40 -23.11
CA SER A 44 22.90 -24.15 -21.89
C SER A 44 22.41 -23.41 -20.65
N ARG A 45 22.57 -22.09 -20.55
CA ARG A 45 22.02 -21.28 -19.45
C ARG A 45 20.50 -21.31 -19.46
N THR A 46 19.90 -21.12 -20.63
CA THR A 46 18.45 -21.18 -20.85
C THR A 46 17.93 -22.59 -20.59
N ALA A 47 18.61 -23.63 -21.04
CA ALA A 47 18.27 -25.02 -20.74
C ALA A 47 18.60 -25.43 -19.30
N THR A 48 19.42 -24.70 -18.55
CA THR A 48 19.57 -24.90 -17.08
C THR A 48 18.41 -24.21 -16.35
N ILE A 49 17.91 -23.10 -16.89
CA ILE A 49 16.67 -22.44 -16.43
C ILE A 49 15.41 -23.26 -16.81
N PHE A 50 15.43 -24.01 -17.93
CA PHE A 50 14.30 -24.81 -18.42
C PHE A 50 14.42 -26.33 -18.18
N LYS A 51 15.58 -26.84 -17.76
CA LYS A 51 15.69 -28.16 -17.09
C LYS A 51 15.39 -27.99 -15.60
N PHE A 52 14.21 -27.48 -15.30
CA PHE A 52 13.53 -27.91 -14.09
C PHE A 52 13.17 -29.37 -14.33
N ASP A 53 14.07 -30.27 -13.90
CA ASP A 53 13.79 -31.68 -13.80
C ASP A 53 12.42 -31.86 -13.14
N LYS A 54 11.47 -32.34 -13.94
CA LYS A 54 10.38 -33.23 -13.54
C LYS A 54 10.04 -33.12 -12.05
N TYR A 55 9.29 -32.07 -11.68
CA TYR A 55 8.72 -31.80 -10.36
C TYR A 55 8.57 -33.09 -9.52
N GLY A 56 9.63 -33.41 -8.77
CA GLY A 56 9.54 -34.40 -7.70
C GLY A 56 8.58 -33.80 -6.69
N LYS A 57 7.53 -34.53 -6.30
CA LYS A 57 6.78 -34.18 -5.09
C LYS A 57 7.81 -34.00 -3.98
N THR A 58 7.98 -32.77 -3.47
CA THR A 58 8.82 -32.58 -2.29
C THR A 58 8.22 -33.40 -1.17
N ASP A 59 9.01 -34.33 -0.64
CA ASP A 59 8.57 -35.19 0.45
C ASP A 59 8.71 -34.45 1.78
N TYR A 60 7.64 -33.77 2.17
CA TYR A 60 7.50 -33.11 3.47
C TYR A 60 7.48 -34.10 4.65
N SER A 61 7.56 -35.43 4.44
CA SER A 61 7.78 -36.38 5.53
C SER A 61 9.08 -36.11 6.30
N SER A 62 10.04 -35.43 5.65
CA SER A 62 11.33 -35.04 6.21
C SER A 62 11.38 -33.60 6.76
N SER A 63 10.40 -32.74 6.44
CA SER A 63 10.33 -31.41 7.03
C SER A 63 9.97 -31.54 8.50
N GLY A 64 10.79 -30.94 9.37
CA GLY A 64 10.55 -30.94 10.81
C GLY A 64 9.29 -30.17 11.19
N PHE A 65 9.12 -29.97 12.49
CA PHE A 65 8.02 -29.19 13.03
C PHE A 65 8.53 -27.83 13.52
N LEU A 66 7.88 -26.76 13.07
CA LEU A 66 8.06 -25.41 13.60
C LEU A 66 7.58 -25.34 15.05
N ILE A 67 6.47 -26.03 15.33
CA ILE A 67 5.95 -26.25 16.68
C ILE A 67 5.69 -27.75 16.82
N ASP A 68 6.38 -28.41 17.75
CA ASP A 68 6.11 -29.80 18.12
C ASP A 68 5.76 -29.90 19.60
N THR A 69 4.47 -29.85 19.87
CA THR A 69 3.93 -30.07 21.21
C THR A 69 2.90 -31.19 21.18
N LYS A 70 2.58 -31.75 22.34
CA LYS A 70 1.56 -32.81 22.45
C LYS A 70 0.18 -32.38 21.88
N GLY A 71 -0.17 -31.10 21.97
CA GLY A 71 -1.48 -30.58 21.56
C GLY A 71 -1.50 -29.85 20.21
N CYS A 72 -0.33 -29.45 19.69
CA CYS A 72 -0.22 -28.69 18.46
C CYS A 72 1.06 -29.08 17.72
N ARG A 73 0.90 -29.43 16.44
CA ARG A 73 2.00 -29.70 15.52
C ARG A 73 1.85 -28.82 14.29
N ILE A 74 2.86 -28.00 14.02
CA ILE A 74 2.93 -27.12 12.85
C ILE A 74 4.20 -27.49 12.09
N LEU A 75 4.08 -27.82 10.82
CA LEU A 75 5.21 -28.17 9.97
C LEU A 75 6.10 -26.94 9.72
N ASP A 76 7.41 -27.16 9.66
CA ASP A 76 8.39 -26.15 9.24
C ASP A 76 8.58 -26.25 7.72
N LEU A 77 7.70 -25.57 6.98
CA LEU A 77 7.70 -25.58 5.53
C LEU A 77 8.74 -24.61 4.97
N ASP A 78 9.47 -25.04 3.94
CA ASP A 78 10.39 -24.17 3.20
C ASP A 78 9.60 -23.12 2.40
N PRO A 79 9.75 -21.81 2.69
CA PRO A 79 9.07 -20.77 1.94
C PRO A 79 9.49 -20.68 0.47
N PHE A 80 10.65 -21.22 0.09
CA PHE A 80 11.22 -21.16 -1.27
C PHE A 80 11.29 -22.51 -1.96
N ASP A 81 10.47 -23.48 -1.53
CA ASP A 81 10.41 -24.80 -2.16
C ASP A 81 10.26 -24.67 -3.70
N PRO A 82 11.12 -25.34 -4.50
CA PRO A 82 11.10 -25.23 -5.96
C PRO A 82 9.74 -25.54 -6.59
N SER A 83 8.91 -26.35 -5.92
CA SER A 83 7.57 -26.65 -6.40
C SER A 83 6.64 -25.43 -6.44
N LEU A 84 6.96 -24.39 -5.66
CA LEU A 84 6.16 -23.19 -5.57
C LEU A 84 6.49 -22.14 -6.64
N VAL A 85 7.61 -22.29 -7.35
CA VAL A 85 8.11 -21.29 -8.34
C VAL A 85 7.05 -20.92 -9.37
N GLN A 86 6.24 -21.89 -9.83
CA GLN A 86 5.17 -21.67 -10.81
C GLN A 86 4.00 -20.79 -10.31
N TYR A 87 3.87 -20.58 -8.99
CA TYR A 87 2.80 -19.78 -8.40
C TYR A 87 3.23 -18.34 -8.09
N PHE A 88 4.49 -18.01 -8.29
CA PHE A 88 5.04 -16.69 -7.98
C PHE A 88 5.48 -16.01 -9.27
N GLY A 89 5.06 -14.77 -9.43
CA GLY A 89 5.56 -13.85 -10.44
C GLY A 89 5.90 -12.53 -9.78
N ASP A 90 6.84 -11.81 -10.39
CA ASP A 90 7.06 -10.41 -10.03
C ASP A 90 5.90 -9.59 -10.60
N GLU A 91 5.28 -8.79 -9.73
CA GLU A 91 4.30 -7.79 -10.15
C GLU A 91 5.03 -6.54 -10.64
N ASP A 92 4.46 -5.87 -11.64
CA ASP A 92 5.00 -4.59 -12.10
C ASP A 92 4.94 -3.56 -10.95
N PRO A 93 5.99 -2.73 -10.79
CA PRO A 93 5.97 -1.68 -9.78
C PRO A 93 4.76 -0.75 -9.97
N ILE A 94 4.10 -0.41 -8.86
CA ILE A 94 2.98 0.54 -8.88
C ILE A 94 3.51 1.91 -9.34
N ASP A 95 2.94 2.43 -10.44
CA ASP A 95 3.18 3.80 -10.88
C ASP A 95 2.28 4.76 -10.08
N CYS A 96 2.86 5.43 -9.08
CA CYS A 96 2.16 6.42 -8.26
C CYS A 96 2.01 7.80 -8.94
N ASN A 97 2.52 7.99 -10.16
CA ASN A 97 2.38 9.24 -10.91
C ASN A 97 2.15 8.96 -12.42
N PRO A 98 1.04 8.31 -12.79
CA PRO A 98 0.80 7.89 -14.18
C PRO A 98 0.64 9.07 -15.13
N SER A 99 0.20 10.22 -14.63
CA SER A 99 0.08 11.46 -15.42
C SER A 99 1.41 12.18 -15.61
N GLN A 100 2.43 11.83 -14.83
CA GLN A 100 3.73 12.51 -14.72
C GLN A 100 3.64 14.01 -14.37
N LEU A 101 2.46 14.53 -14.02
CA LEU A 101 2.26 15.95 -13.72
C LEU A 101 2.83 16.31 -12.34
N GLY A 102 2.86 15.35 -11.41
CA GLY A 102 3.16 15.57 -9.99
C GLY A 102 2.02 16.31 -9.27
N GLY A 103 1.91 16.20 -7.95
CA GLY A 103 0.81 16.85 -7.20
C GLY A 103 0.92 18.38 -7.19
N LEU A 104 -0.11 19.08 -7.71
CA LEU A 104 -0.18 20.55 -7.74
C LEU A 104 -0.20 21.17 -6.33
N VAL A 105 -0.87 20.53 -5.38
CA VAL A 105 -0.91 20.95 -3.99
C VAL A 105 -0.21 19.89 -3.15
N LYS A 106 0.58 20.34 -2.18
CA LYS A 106 1.30 19.50 -1.22
C LYS A 106 0.95 19.91 0.19
N SER A 107 1.23 19.02 1.15
CA SER A 107 1.04 19.29 2.57
C SER A 107 2.37 19.32 3.32
N ASP A 108 2.47 20.22 4.29
CA ASP A 108 3.42 20.17 5.39
C ASP A 108 2.66 19.72 6.64
N VAL A 109 2.72 18.43 6.91
CA VAL A 109 2.02 17.80 8.05
C VAL A 109 2.49 18.32 9.41
N THR A 110 3.70 18.90 9.50
CA THR A 110 4.22 19.42 10.77
C THR A 110 3.61 20.77 11.15
N LYS A 111 3.17 21.52 10.14
CA LYS A 111 2.51 22.83 10.30
C LYS A 111 1.02 22.77 10.03
N SER A 112 0.50 21.60 9.67
CA SER A 112 -0.84 21.43 9.11
C SER A 112 -1.13 22.41 7.98
N GLU A 113 -0.16 22.61 7.08
CA GLU A 113 -0.24 23.59 6.00
C GLU A 113 -0.43 22.89 4.65
N LEU A 114 -1.27 23.45 3.80
CA LEU A 114 -1.30 23.15 2.37
C LEU A 114 -0.59 24.25 1.61
N TYR A 115 0.14 23.90 0.55
CA TYR A 115 0.78 24.86 -0.33
C TYR A 115 0.78 24.40 -1.79
N VAL A 116 0.71 25.35 -2.71
CA VAL A 116 0.82 25.11 -4.15
C VAL A 116 2.28 24.87 -4.53
N ASP A 117 2.56 23.74 -5.18
CA ASP A 117 3.88 23.45 -5.72
C ASP A 117 4.10 24.21 -7.04
N GLN A 118 4.75 25.37 -6.92
CA GLN A 118 5.05 26.26 -8.04
C GLN A 118 5.91 25.59 -9.14
N MET A 119 6.63 24.50 -8.84
CA MET A 119 7.45 23.80 -9.84
C MET A 119 6.61 23.04 -10.86
N VAL A 120 5.39 22.62 -10.48
CA VAL A 120 4.51 21.81 -11.34
C VAL A 120 3.31 22.58 -11.88
N VAL A 121 3.06 23.82 -11.44
CA VAL A 121 1.93 24.65 -11.90
C VAL A 121 1.81 24.68 -13.43
N ARG A 122 2.94 24.84 -14.14
CA ARG A 122 2.96 24.89 -15.62
C ARG A 122 2.56 23.59 -16.30
N ASN A 123 2.61 22.45 -15.59
CA ASN A 123 2.11 21.17 -16.09
C ASN A 123 0.57 21.15 -16.12
N TYR A 124 -0.07 21.99 -15.30
CA TYR A 124 -1.53 22.06 -15.16
C TYR A 124 -2.16 23.21 -15.94
N THR A 125 -1.60 24.42 -15.83
CA THR A 125 -2.14 25.61 -16.51
C THR A 125 -1.08 26.70 -16.71
N ASN A 126 -1.30 27.55 -17.72
CA ASN A 126 -0.56 28.80 -17.95
C ASN A 126 -1.39 30.05 -17.63
N SER A 127 -2.65 29.88 -17.21
CA SER A 127 -3.56 30.97 -16.88
C SER A 127 -3.68 31.14 -15.37
N PHE A 128 -4.38 32.20 -14.97
CA PHE A 128 -4.79 32.35 -13.57
C PHE A 128 -5.73 31.21 -13.15
N PHE A 129 -5.47 30.64 -11.98
CA PHE A 129 -6.30 29.62 -11.36
C PHE A 129 -6.48 29.94 -9.87
N THR A 130 -7.52 29.39 -9.28
CA THR A 130 -7.80 29.51 -7.85
C THR A 130 -7.90 28.11 -7.25
N CYS A 131 -7.29 27.90 -6.09
CA CYS A 131 -7.48 26.69 -5.30
C CYS A 131 -8.40 26.99 -4.13
N CYS A 132 -9.21 26.01 -3.73
CA CYS A 132 -9.98 26.08 -2.51
C CYS A 132 -10.01 24.73 -1.81
N TYR A 133 -10.12 24.74 -0.49
CA TYR A 133 -10.30 23.54 0.32
C TYR A 133 -11.68 23.52 0.97
N LYS A 134 -12.27 22.33 1.02
CA LYS A 134 -13.56 22.05 1.60
C LYS A 134 -13.40 20.96 2.67
N PRO A 135 -13.53 21.32 3.96
CA PRO A 135 -13.54 20.34 5.03
C PRO A 135 -14.66 19.33 4.85
N PHE A 136 -14.43 18.09 5.27
CA PHE A 136 -15.46 17.07 5.30
C PHE A 136 -15.30 16.15 6.50
N LYS A 137 -16.39 15.46 6.85
CA LYS A 137 -16.44 14.44 7.90
C LYS A 137 -17.42 13.34 7.53
N ARG A 138 -17.27 12.15 8.11
CA ARG A 138 -18.31 11.12 8.05
C ARG A 138 -19.57 11.65 8.75
N LYS A 139 -20.73 11.32 8.21
CA LYS A 139 -22.01 11.67 8.83
C LYS A 139 -22.23 10.83 10.09
N GLU A 140 -22.47 11.49 11.22
CA GLU A 140 -22.72 10.82 12.50
C GLU A 140 -24.21 10.71 12.80
N VAL A 141 -24.60 9.63 13.49
CA VAL A 141 -25.98 9.40 13.97
C VAL A 141 -26.02 9.60 15.48
N SER A 142 -26.98 10.38 15.99
CA SER A 142 -27.15 10.59 17.43
C SER A 142 -27.45 9.28 18.18
N ARG A 143 -26.84 9.10 19.36
CA ARG A 143 -27.12 7.99 20.30
C ARG A 143 -28.58 7.92 20.74
N ASP A 144 -29.30 9.05 20.70
CA ASP A 144 -30.71 9.14 21.11
C ASP A 144 -31.67 8.61 20.05
N ALA A 145 -31.18 8.28 18.85
CA ALA A 145 -31.93 7.52 17.87
C ALA A 145 -32.21 6.14 18.47
N LYS A 146 -33.40 5.98 19.07
CA LYS A 146 -33.76 4.78 19.82
C LYS A 146 -33.45 3.53 19.02
N ILE A 147 -32.51 2.74 19.51
CA ILE A 147 -32.27 1.37 19.06
C ILE A 147 -33.37 0.51 19.70
N GLU A 148 -34.63 0.74 19.30
CA GLU A 148 -35.70 -0.18 19.68
C GLU A 148 -35.46 -1.48 18.90
N ARG A 149 -35.43 -2.60 19.62
CA ARG A 149 -35.01 -3.95 19.18
C ARG A 149 -35.78 -4.53 17.97
N ARG A 150 -36.61 -3.73 17.29
CA ARG A 150 -37.38 -4.10 16.10
C ARG A 150 -37.38 -3.06 14.97
N ASP A 151 -36.95 -1.82 15.21
CA ASP A 151 -36.88 -0.79 14.15
C ASP A 151 -35.46 -0.23 14.03
N LEU A 152 -34.85 -0.51 12.88
CA LEU A 152 -33.47 -0.24 12.52
C LEU A 152 -33.27 1.27 12.30
N THR A 153 -32.92 2.02 13.34
CA THR A 153 -32.64 3.46 13.26
C THR A 153 -31.21 3.81 12.79
N TYR A 154 -30.33 2.83 12.58
CA TYR A 154 -29.04 3.06 11.91
C TYR A 154 -29.19 2.84 10.41
N PRO A 155 -29.16 3.89 9.56
CA PRO A 155 -29.27 3.75 8.11
C PRO A 155 -28.12 2.89 7.58
N SER A 156 -28.40 2.00 6.61
CA SER A 156 -27.37 1.11 6.06
C SER A 156 -26.25 1.83 5.30
N ASP A 157 -26.52 3.06 4.88
CA ASP A 157 -25.68 3.89 4.03
C ASP A 157 -25.00 5.03 4.80
N VAL A 158 -25.25 5.20 6.11
CA VAL A 158 -24.70 6.35 6.85
C VAL A 158 -23.18 6.34 6.92
N ASP A 159 -22.59 5.14 6.98
CA ASP A 159 -21.13 4.97 6.93
C ASP A 159 -20.52 5.28 5.57
N GLU A 160 -21.34 5.32 4.51
CA GLU A 160 -20.94 5.80 3.18
C GLU A 160 -21.20 7.30 2.97
N GLN A 161 -21.93 7.95 3.90
CA GLN A 161 -22.30 9.36 3.78
C GLN A 161 -21.23 10.28 4.35
N ILE A 162 -20.86 11.28 3.55
CA ILE A 162 -19.87 12.31 3.89
C ILE A 162 -20.57 13.67 3.90
N ASP A 163 -20.43 14.38 5.01
CA ASP A 163 -20.86 15.77 5.14
C ASP A 163 -19.70 16.68 4.79
N TYR A 164 -19.83 17.36 3.65
CA TYR A 164 -18.93 18.43 3.25
C TYR A 164 -19.36 19.78 3.84
N SER A 165 -18.40 20.62 4.20
CA SER A 165 -18.64 22.04 4.48
C SER A 165 -19.42 22.69 3.33
N GLU A 166 -20.32 23.62 3.63
CA GLU A 166 -21.02 24.38 2.59
C GLU A 166 -20.04 25.27 1.81
N PHE A 167 -19.07 25.85 2.51
CA PHE A 167 -18.12 26.82 1.98
C PHE A 167 -16.83 26.14 1.47
N CYS A 168 -16.31 26.64 0.34
CA CYS A 168 -14.95 26.35 -0.11
C CYS A 168 -14.06 27.55 0.25
N ASN A 169 -13.01 27.29 1.02
CA ASN A 169 -12.11 28.33 1.49
C ASN A 169 -10.97 28.48 0.48
N GLU A 170 -10.92 29.63 -0.20
CA GLU A 170 -9.91 29.90 -1.24
C GLU A 170 -8.54 30.18 -0.64
N PHE A 171 -7.50 29.76 -1.35
CA PHE A 171 -6.10 30.06 -1.06
C PHE A 171 -5.28 30.11 -2.35
N THR A 172 -4.19 30.88 -2.34
CA THR A 172 -3.35 31.10 -3.53
C THR A 172 -1.98 30.46 -3.41
N ASP A 173 -1.30 30.65 -2.28
CA ASP A 173 0.06 30.12 -2.05
C ASP A 173 0.03 29.02 -1.01
N ASN A 174 -0.26 29.37 0.23
CA ASN A 174 -0.33 28.45 1.36
C ASN A 174 -1.51 28.76 2.29
N VAL A 175 -1.96 27.76 3.04
CA VAL A 175 -3.02 27.90 4.03
C VAL A 175 -2.87 26.89 5.17
N VAL A 176 -3.08 27.35 6.40
CA VAL A 176 -3.11 26.49 7.58
C VAL A 176 -4.49 25.84 7.70
N ILE A 177 -4.49 24.53 7.89
CA ILE A 177 -5.68 23.70 7.94
C ILE A 177 -5.97 23.30 9.39
N GLU A 178 -7.13 23.74 9.88
CA GLU A 178 -7.64 23.41 11.22
C GLU A 178 -8.53 22.15 11.22
N HIS A 179 -8.84 21.59 10.06
CA HIS A 179 -9.71 20.44 9.88
C HIS A 179 -8.91 19.16 9.66
N GLU A 180 -9.44 18.02 10.12
CA GLU A 180 -8.72 16.75 10.00
C GLU A 180 -8.71 16.25 8.56
N PHE A 181 -9.80 16.47 7.82
CA PHE A 181 -9.91 16.07 6.43
C PHE A 181 -10.43 17.20 5.56
N VAL A 182 -9.76 17.42 4.43
CA VAL A 182 -10.11 18.46 3.47
C VAL A 182 -10.00 17.92 2.04
N LYS A 183 -10.99 18.26 1.22
CA LYS A 183 -10.95 18.09 -0.24
C LYS A 183 -10.42 19.39 -0.84
N VAL A 184 -9.36 19.32 -1.62
CA VAL A 184 -8.80 20.46 -2.35
C VAL A 184 -9.21 20.36 -3.81
N THR A 185 -9.68 21.47 -4.37
CA THR A 185 -9.96 21.61 -5.80
C THR A 185 -9.34 22.90 -6.32
N CYS A 186 -8.65 22.83 -7.46
CA CYS A 186 -8.16 24.01 -8.16
C CYS A 186 -8.86 24.14 -9.52
N THR A 187 -9.26 25.36 -9.86
CA THR A 187 -10.01 25.65 -11.09
C THR A 187 -9.39 26.79 -11.90
N GLU A 188 -9.41 26.61 -13.22
CA GLU A 188 -9.16 27.65 -14.21
C GLU A 188 -10.52 28.11 -14.75
N GLY A 189 -11.04 29.23 -14.24
CA GLY A 189 -12.43 29.62 -14.47
C GLY A 189 -13.38 28.57 -13.88
N SER A 190 -14.18 27.92 -14.73
CA SER A 190 -15.10 26.83 -14.35
C SER A 190 -14.51 25.42 -14.51
N LYS A 191 -13.30 25.29 -15.07
CA LYS A 191 -12.68 24.00 -15.35
C LYS A 191 -11.87 23.53 -14.13
N GLU A 192 -12.21 22.36 -13.59
CA GLU A 192 -11.38 21.68 -12.58
C GLU A 192 -10.09 21.16 -13.24
N ILE A 193 -8.95 21.59 -12.70
CA ILE A 193 -7.62 21.18 -13.18
C ILE A 193 -6.89 20.28 -12.18
N TYR A 194 -7.32 20.28 -10.93
CA TYR A 194 -6.72 19.49 -9.86
C TYR A 194 -7.74 19.19 -8.77
N LYS A 195 -7.71 17.96 -8.25
CA LYS A 195 -8.52 17.50 -7.13
C LYS A 195 -7.70 16.51 -6.31
N GLU A 196 -7.65 16.70 -5.01
CA GLU A 196 -6.96 15.80 -4.08
C GLU A 196 -7.56 15.90 -2.67
N PHE A 197 -7.38 14.87 -1.86
CA PHE A 197 -7.81 14.81 -0.48
C PHE A 197 -6.60 14.80 0.47
N PHE A 198 -6.69 15.56 1.56
CA PHE A 198 -5.63 15.65 2.55
C PHE A 198 -6.16 15.31 3.94
N ALA A 199 -5.34 14.59 4.69
CA ALA A 199 -5.60 14.21 6.08
C ALA A 199 -4.53 14.84 6.99
N PHE A 200 -4.97 15.51 8.05
CA PHE A 200 -4.14 16.19 9.04
C PHE A 200 -4.46 15.64 10.43
N ALA A 201 -3.65 14.68 10.88
CA ALA A 201 -3.79 14.11 12.21
C ALA A 201 -3.67 15.21 13.27
N LYS A 202 -4.76 15.46 14.00
CA LYS A 202 -4.76 16.46 15.08
C LYS A 202 -3.94 15.94 16.27
N ASN A 203 -3.27 16.79 17.02
CA ASN A 203 -2.71 16.40 18.31
C ASN A 203 -3.61 16.92 19.44
N PRO A 204 -4.36 16.05 20.16
CA PRO A 204 -5.29 16.51 21.19
C PRO A 204 -4.61 17.24 22.36
N TYR A 205 -3.32 16.98 22.62
CA TYR A 205 -2.55 17.72 23.63
C TYR A 205 -2.30 19.16 23.21
N GLN A 206 -2.05 19.41 21.91
CA GLN A 206 -1.85 20.77 21.39
C GLN A 206 -3.15 21.57 21.30
N GLN A 207 -4.30 20.88 21.21
CA GLN A 207 -5.61 21.51 21.13
C GLN A 207 -6.24 21.79 22.50
N GLY A 208 -5.56 21.46 23.61
CA GLY A 208 -6.05 21.73 24.96
C GLY A 208 -7.31 20.94 25.31
N ASP A 209 -7.50 19.79 24.66
CA ASP A 209 -8.65 18.91 24.86
C ASP A 209 -8.80 18.59 26.36
N PRO A 210 -9.97 18.88 26.97
CA PRO A 210 -10.23 18.63 28.38
C PRO A 210 -9.84 17.23 28.86
N GLU A 211 -10.02 16.22 28.00
CA GLU A 211 -9.71 14.82 28.29
C GLU A 211 -8.20 14.57 28.44
N TYR A 212 -7.37 15.40 27.79
CA TYR A 212 -5.91 15.25 27.72
C TYR A 212 -5.13 16.36 28.45
N ARG A 213 -5.82 17.24 29.20
CA ARG A 213 -5.25 18.40 29.92
C ARG A 213 -4.15 18.05 30.92
N ASN A 214 -4.18 16.84 31.49
CA ASN A 214 -3.17 16.39 32.45
C ASN A 214 -1.84 15.98 31.77
N GLY A 215 -1.74 16.11 30.44
CA GLY A 215 -0.54 15.83 29.67
C GLY A 215 -0.27 14.34 29.43
N VAL A 216 0.66 14.06 28.52
CA VAL A 216 1.24 12.72 28.35
C VAL A 216 2.26 12.52 29.46
N ASN A 217 2.16 11.43 30.23
CA ASN A 217 3.32 10.97 30.97
C ASN A 217 4.34 10.42 29.96
N SER A 218 5.47 11.12 29.78
CA SER A 218 6.52 10.79 28.80
C SER A 218 7.17 9.43 28.99
N ASP A 219 6.97 8.79 30.16
CA ASP A 219 7.53 7.48 30.47
C ASP A 219 6.71 6.32 29.87
N LYS A 220 5.60 6.62 29.18
CA LYS A 220 4.74 5.62 28.53
C LYS A 220 5.23 5.27 27.13
N LEU A 221 5.21 3.97 26.80
CA LEU A 221 5.56 3.46 25.47
C LEU A 221 4.47 3.78 24.44
N SER A 222 4.85 4.31 23.27
CA SER A 222 3.95 4.34 22.12
C SER A 222 3.77 2.92 21.54
N VAL A 223 2.53 2.55 21.24
CA VAL A 223 2.19 1.25 20.66
C VAL A 223 1.65 1.46 19.24
N LEU A 224 2.27 0.81 18.27
CA LEU A 224 1.83 0.78 16.88
C LEU A 224 1.51 -0.67 16.49
N MET A 225 0.29 -0.91 16.02
CA MET A 225 -0.13 -2.19 15.46
C MET A 225 -0.30 -2.02 13.96
N ILE A 226 0.44 -2.81 13.19
CA ILE A 226 0.37 -2.84 11.72
C ILE A 226 -0.13 -4.22 11.30
N GLY A 227 -1.23 -4.24 10.57
CA GLY A 227 -1.80 -5.46 9.98
C GLY A 227 -1.61 -5.47 8.47
N PHE A 228 -1.37 -6.66 7.91
CA PHE A 228 -1.37 -6.88 6.47
C PHE A 228 -2.48 -7.89 6.16
N ASP A 229 -3.44 -7.50 5.32
CA ASP A 229 -4.50 -8.43 4.92
C ASP A 229 -3.97 -9.49 3.94
N GLY A 230 -4.48 -10.72 4.05
CA GLY A 230 -4.13 -11.83 3.15
C GLY A 230 -2.71 -12.39 3.28
N MET A 231 -1.88 -11.90 4.22
CA MET A 231 -0.47 -12.30 4.32
C MET A 231 -0.26 -13.48 5.28
N SER A 232 0.27 -14.59 4.75
CA SER A 232 0.79 -15.70 5.57
C SER A 232 2.25 -15.50 5.95
N ARG A 233 2.73 -16.16 7.01
CA ARG A 233 4.15 -16.14 7.41
C ARG A 233 5.07 -16.50 6.22
N LEU A 234 4.78 -17.59 5.52
CA LEU A 234 5.60 -18.03 4.39
C LEU A 234 5.58 -17.01 3.25
N ASN A 235 4.45 -16.34 3.01
CA ASN A 235 4.39 -15.29 2.00
C ASN A 235 5.17 -14.04 2.41
N PHE A 236 5.12 -13.67 3.69
CA PHE A 236 5.90 -12.56 4.24
C PHE A 236 7.41 -12.81 4.08
N LEU A 237 7.86 -14.06 4.32
CA LEU A 237 9.25 -14.49 4.10
C LEU A 237 9.72 -14.30 2.65
N ARG A 238 8.86 -14.55 1.67
CA ARG A 238 9.20 -14.38 0.25
C ARG A 238 9.13 -12.93 -0.21
N GLN A 239 8.03 -12.25 0.10
CA GLN A 239 7.66 -10.98 -0.54
C GLN A 239 8.19 -9.75 0.20
N MET A 240 8.61 -9.89 1.46
CA MET A 240 9.07 -8.76 2.28
C MET A 240 10.47 -8.98 2.91
N PRO A 241 11.49 -9.42 2.15
CA PRO A 241 12.81 -9.76 2.69
C PRO A 241 13.51 -8.56 3.35
N ARG A 242 13.30 -7.35 2.82
CA ARG A 242 13.84 -6.11 3.42
C ARG A 242 13.23 -5.82 4.79
N THR A 243 11.95 -6.13 4.97
CA THR A 243 11.25 -5.94 6.25
C THR A 243 11.73 -6.94 7.28
N ILE A 244 11.96 -8.19 6.88
CA ILE A 244 12.49 -9.24 7.77
C ILE A 244 13.88 -8.87 8.26
N ASP A 245 14.80 -8.51 7.36
CA ASP A 245 16.14 -8.05 7.71
C ASP A 245 16.09 -6.84 8.66
N PHE A 246 15.17 -5.90 8.42
CA PHE A 246 14.95 -4.75 9.32
C PHE A 246 14.50 -5.15 10.74
N LEU A 247 13.60 -6.13 10.85
CA LEU A 247 13.05 -6.64 12.10
C LEU A 247 14.08 -7.46 12.88
N GLU A 248 14.81 -8.35 12.20
CA GLU A 248 15.86 -9.17 12.80
C GLU A 248 16.99 -8.32 13.38
N LYS A 249 17.40 -7.26 12.68
CA LYS A 249 18.39 -6.28 13.18
C LYS A 249 17.95 -5.49 14.42
N ARG A 250 16.67 -5.57 14.80
CA ARG A 250 16.08 -4.91 15.98
C ARG A 250 15.66 -5.90 17.06
N ASP A 251 16.13 -7.14 16.96
CA ASP A 251 15.79 -8.21 17.90
C ASP A 251 14.27 -8.41 18.04
N ALA A 252 13.53 -8.19 16.94
CA ALA A 252 12.08 -8.36 16.94
C ALA A 252 11.72 -9.83 17.25
N ILE A 253 10.76 -10.01 18.16
CA ILE A 253 10.33 -11.34 18.59
C ILE A 253 9.30 -11.90 17.61
N SER A 254 9.63 -13.00 16.94
CA SER A 254 8.67 -13.75 16.13
C SER A 254 7.79 -14.64 17.01
N LEU A 255 6.48 -14.42 16.96
CA LEU A 255 5.50 -15.25 17.69
C LEU A 255 5.22 -16.54 16.90
N LEU A 256 6.17 -17.48 16.93
CA LEU A 256 6.03 -18.76 16.25
C LEU A 256 4.79 -19.52 16.75
N GLY A 257 4.02 -20.07 15.81
CA GLY A 257 2.76 -20.76 16.11
C GLY A 257 1.55 -19.85 16.33
N TYR A 258 1.72 -18.52 16.33
CA TYR A 258 0.60 -17.60 16.23
C TYR A 258 -0.17 -17.84 14.94
N ASN A 259 -1.48 -18.07 15.05
CA ASN A 259 -2.32 -18.45 13.94
C ASN A 259 -3.65 -17.71 13.98
N LYS A 260 -4.24 -17.59 12.80
CA LYS A 260 -5.58 -17.07 12.60
C LYS A 260 -6.61 -17.98 13.29
N VAL A 261 -7.63 -17.39 13.89
CA VAL A 261 -8.74 -18.11 14.55
C VAL A 261 -10.00 -18.15 13.69
N GLY A 262 -10.01 -17.46 12.56
CA GLY A 262 -11.10 -17.42 11.60
C GLY A 262 -10.62 -17.43 10.14
N TYR A 263 -11.57 -17.56 9.22
CA TYR A 263 -11.25 -17.58 7.78
C TYR A 263 -10.91 -16.18 7.25
N ASN A 264 -11.74 -15.19 7.54
CA ASN A 264 -11.71 -13.84 6.99
C ASN A 264 -11.14 -12.81 8.00
N THR A 265 -11.00 -11.56 7.57
CA THR A 265 -10.43 -10.45 8.34
C THR A 265 -11.16 -10.21 9.67
N PHE A 266 -12.49 -10.03 9.64
CA PHE A 266 -13.30 -9.74 10.82
C PHE A 266 -13.11 -10.71 12.02
N PRO A 267 -13.30 -12.04 11.89
CA PRO A 267 -13.16 -12.96 13.02
C PRO A 267 -11.72 -13.07 13.55
N ASN A 268 -10.72 -12.62 12.79
CA ASN A 268 -9.32 -12.60 13.22
C ASN A 268 -8.93 -11.31 13.93
N LEU A 269 -9.43 -10.16 13.46
CA LEU A 269 -9.18 -8.88 14.10
C LEU A 269 -9.99 -8.71 15.39
N LEU A 270 -11.19 -9.26 15.44
CA LEU A 270 -12.08 -9.07 16.59
C LEU A 270 -11.46 -9.53 17.93
N PRO A 271 -10.85 -10.73 18.06
CA PRO A 271 -10.20 -11.14 19.31
C PRO A 271 -8.99 -10.30 19.67
N ILE A 272 -8.23 -9.82 18.67
CA ILE A 272 -7.07 -8.94 18.89
C ILE A 272 -7.55 -7.60 19.48
N LEU A 273 -8.64 -7.07 18.95
CA LEU A 273 -9.12 -5.73 19.28
C LEU A 273 -10.08 -5.69 20.47
N THR A 274 -10.79 -6.77 20.78
CA THR A 274 -11.80 -6.80 21.87
C THR A 274 -11.51 -7.84 22.95
N GLY A 275 -10.62 -8.80 22.69
CA GLY A 275 -10.42 -9.97 23.54
C GLY A 275 -11.52 -11.04 23.40
N TYR A 276 -12.53 -10.84 22.55
CA TYR A 276 -13.64 -11.77 22.35
C TYR A 276 -13.63 -12.43 20.97
N SER A 277 -14.04 -13.69 20.92
CA SER A 277 -14.47 -14.31 19.68
C SER A 277 -15.81 -13.74 19.22
N GLU A 278 -16.13 -13.88 17.93
CA GLU A 278 -17.43 -13.45 17.37
C GLU A 278 -18.62 -14.01 18.17
N ALA A 279 -18.56 -15.31 18.50
CA ALA A 279 -19.60 -16.00 19.26
C ALA A 279 -19.80 -15.45 20.69
N ASN A 280 -18.74 -14.93 21.30
CA ASN A 280 -18.82 -14.32 22.64
C ASN A 280 -19.22 -12.85 22.57
N LEU A 281 -18.76 -12.11 21.56
CA LEU A 281 -19.12 -10.71 21.35
C LEU A 281 -20.64 -10.54 21.18
N LEU A 282 -21.27 -11.50 20.49
CA LEU A 282 -22.73 -11.62 20.34
C LEU A 282 -23.50 -11.71 21.67
N LYS A 283 -22.85 -12.09 22.76
CA LYS A 283 -23.49 -12.24 24.08
C LYS A 283 -23.20 -11.05 24.99
N VAL A 284 -22.21 -10.22 24.65
CA VAL A 284 -21.68 -9.18 25.54
C VAL A 284 -22.13 -7.79 25.09
N CYS A 285 -21.90 -7.44 23.82
CA CYS A 285 -22.09 -6.06 23.34
C CYS A 285 -22.66 -5.94 21.92
N TRP A 286 -22.61 -7.00 21.11
CA TRP A 286 -23.02 -6.96 19.70
C TRP A 286 -24.09 -8.03 19.41
N PRO A 287 -25.31 -7.94 19.98
CA PRO A 287 -26.26 -9.05 20.04
C PRO A 287 -26.82 -9.53 18.70
N THR A 288 -26.79 -8.67 17.68
CA THR A 288 -27.26 -9.01 16.34
C THR A 288 -26.31 -8.43 15.29
N LYS A 289 -26.32 -8.98 14.07
CA LYS A 289 -25.54 -8.44 12.94
C LYS A 289 -25.91 -7.00 12.54
N HIS A 290 -27.05 -6.51 13.03
CA HIS A 290 -27.53 -5.15 12.83
C HIS A 290 -27.26 -4.23 14.03
N SER A 291 -26.60 -4.73 15.07
CA SER A 291 -26.13 -3.91 16.17
C SER A 291 -24.89 -3.15 15.72
N VAL A 292 -24.71 -1.95 16.27
CA VAL A 292 -23.48 -1.17 16.14
C VAL A 292 -22.48 -1.60 17.21
N PHE A 293 -21.20 -1.27 17.04
CA PHE A 293 -20.14 -1.69 17.96
C PHE A 293 -19.89 -0.73 19.12
N ASP A 294 -20.62 0.38 19.24
CA ASP A 294 -20.44 1.43 20.26
C ASP A 294 -20.51 0.93 21.71
N ASN A 295 -21.24 -0.17 21.95
CA ASN A 295 -21.32 -0.79 23.28
C ASN A 295 -20.18 -1.77 23.57
N CYS A 296 -19.34 -2.07 22.59
CA CYS A 296 -18.20 -2.95 22.73
C CYS A 296 -16.99 -2.18 23.27
N THR A 297 -16.24 -2.80 24.17
CA THR A 297 -14.96 -2.26 24.61
C THR A 297 -13.85 -2.81 23.74
N PHE A 298 -13.20 -1.92 22.99
CA PHE A 298 -12.03 -2.23 22.21
C PHE A 298 -10.74 -1.87 22.96
N ILE A 299 -9.61 -2.36 22.45
CA ILE A 299 -8.29 -2.13 23.03
C ILE A 299 -7.96 -0.63 23.06
N TRP A 300 -8.35 0.13 22.03
CA TRP A 300 -8.17 1.58 22.04
C TRP A 300 -8.96 2.26 23.15
N ASP A 301 -10.14 1.79 23.52
CA ASP A 301 -10.89 2.35 24.66
C ASP A 301 -10.13 2.14 25.98
N LEU A 302 -9.43 1.01 26.12
CA LEU A 302 -8.59 0.71 27.27
C LEU A 302 -7.35 1.60 27.31
N PHE A 303 -6.71 1.83 26.16
CA PHE A 303 -5.59 2.77 26.03
C PHE A 303 -6.03 4.21 26.31
N LYS A 304 -7.18 4.65 25.76
CA LYS A 304 -7.76 5.98 26.00
C LYS A 304 -8.04 6.22 27.49
N LYS A 305 -8.63 5.25 28.19
CA LYS A 305 -8.81 5.29 29.67
C LYS A 305 -7.49 5.41 30.45
N LYS A 306 -6.35 5.06 29.85
CA LYS A 306 -5.01 5.22 30.43
C LYS A 306 -4.32 6.50 29.95
N GLY A 307 -5.02 7.39 29.25
CA GLY A 307 -4.55 8.69 28.78
C GLY A 307 -3.69 8.63 27.51
N TYR A 308 -3.82 7.55 26.72
CA TYR A 308 -3.19 7.48 25.39
C TYR A 308 -4.07 8.14 24.34
N VAL A 309 -3.42 8.75 23.35
CA VAL A 309 -4.09 9.12 22.09
C VAL A 309 -4.13 7.90 21.19
N THR A 310 -5.31 7.61 20.67
CA THR A 310 -5.57 6.41 19.87
C THR A 310 -6.13 6.76 18.51
N SER A 311 -5.62 6.11 17.48
CA SER A 311 -6.13 6.17 16.11
C SER A 311 -6.24 4.78 15.53
N TYR A 312 -7.22 4.59 14.66
CA TYR A 312 -7.40 3.37 13.86
C TYR A 312 -7.64 3.77 12.40
N GLY A 313 -7.09 3.01 11.47
CA GLY A 313 -7.25 3.24 10.04
C GLY A 313 -7.11 1.95 9.24
N GLU A 314 -7.88 1.87 8.16
CA GLU A 314 -7.84 0.80 7.18
C GLU A 314 -7.78 1.41 5.77
N ASP A 315 -7.17 0.70 4.83
CA ASP A 315 -6.96 1.12 3.45
C ASP A 315 -8.04 0.62 2.48
N THR A 316 -9.01 -0.16 2.97
CA THR A 316 -10.08 -0.74 2.16
C THR A 316 -11.43 -0.11 2.51
N PRO A 317 -11.84 0.93 1.79
CA PRO A 317 -12.97 1.75 2.21
C PRO A 317 -14.34 1.17 1.94
N ASN A 318 -14.46 0.39 0.87
CA ASN A 318 -15.72 -0.22 0.47
C ASN A 318 -16.02 -1.52 1.24
N MET A 319 -15.05 -2.02 2.03
CA MET A 319 -15.15 -3.28 2.78
C MET A 319 -14.43 -3.18 4.13
N GLY A 320 -14.55 -2.03 4.81
CA GLY A 320 -13.94 -1.85 6.12
C GLY A 320 -14.42 -2.90 7.12
N THR A 321 -13.51 -3.38 7.99
CA THR A 321 -13.72 -4.57 8.83
C THR A 321 -14.99 -4.50 9.68
N PHE A 322 -15.34 -3.32 10.19
CA PHE A 322 -16.49 -3.12 11.06
C PHE A 322 -17.73 -2.55 10.35
N TYR A 323 -17.60 -2.22 9.07
CA TYR A 323 -18.66 -1.63 8.27
C TYR A 323 -19.35 -2.68 7.39
N TYR A 324 -18.63 -3.57 6.70
CA TYR A 324 -19.23 -4.50 5.75
C TYR A 324 -19.07 -5.97 6.20
N PRO A 325 -20.17 -6.76 6.35
CA PRO A 325 -21.60 -6.46 6.19
C PRO A 325 -22.32 -6.00 7.49
N GLN A 326 -21.60 -5.41 8.44
CA GLN A 326 -22.14 -4.99 9.75
C GLN A 326 -22.75 -3.56 9.69
N LYS A 327 -22.99 -2.93 10.85
CA LYS A 327 -23.55 -1.57 10.94
C LYS A 327 -22.58 -0.57 11.58
N GLY A 328 -21.28 -0.77 11.41
CA GLY A 328 -20.28 0.23 11.78
C GLY A 328 -20.25 0.61 13.26
N ILE A 329 -19.68 1.79 13.51
CA ILE A 329 -19.61 2.48 14.80
C ILE A 329 -20.33 3.83 14.62
N GLN A 330 -21.32 4.12 15.47
CA GLN A 330 -22.13 5.34 15.39
C GLN A 330 -21.31 6.60 15.66
N GLU A 331 -20.59 6.61 16.78
CA GLU A 331 -19.80 7.76 17.22
C GLU A 331 -18.32 7.39 17.27
N GLU A 332 -17.48 8.28 16.76
CA GLU A 332 -16.04 8.08 16.67
C GLU A 332 -15.39 8.06 18.08
N THR A 333 -15.24 6.87 18.68
CA THR A 333 -14.68 6.69 20.04
C THR A 333 -13.15 6.76 20.08
N SER A 334 -12.51 6.29 19.01
CA SER A 334 -11.12 6.53 18.63
C SER A 334 -11.13 7.27 17.30
N ARG A 335 -10.11 8.06 16.99
CA ARG A 335 -10.04 8.73 15.69
C ARG A 335 -9.91 7.69 14.60
N LEU A 336 -11.06 7.34 14.02
CA LEU A 336 -11.20 6.45 12.90
C LEU A 336 -10.88 7.32 11.71
N LEU A 337 -9.67 7.17 11.19
CA LEU A 337 -9.35 7.81 9.93
C LEU A 337 -10.45 7.39 8.93
N PRO A 338 -11.13 8.33 8.26
CA PRO A 338 -12.12 8.05 7.25
C PRO A 338 -11.50 7.04 6.31
N GLN A 339 -12.14 5.89 6.29
CA GLN A 339 -11.91 4.86 5.31
C GLN A 339 -11.89 5.56 3.95
N THR A 340 -10.73 5.52 3.30
CA THR A 340 -10.37 6.26 2.08
C THR A 340 -11.56 6.41 1.14
N ILE A 341 -12.15 7.60 1.10
CA ILE A 341 -13.35 7.95 0.34
C ILE A 341 -13.42 7.20 -0.99
N LYS A 342 -14.54 6.50 -1.25
CA LYS A 342 -14.84 5.94 -2.56
C LYS A 342 -14.67 7.07 -3.58
N PRO A 343 -13.71 6.99 -4.53
CA PRO A 343 -13.61 8.01 -5.56
C PRO A 343 -14.96 8.08 -6.27
N GLU A 344 -15.55 9.28 -6.29
CA GLU A 344 -16.74 9.54 -7.11
C GLU A 344 -16.41 9.13 -8.54
N SER A 345 -17.13 8.12 -9.05
CA SER A 345 -16.96 7.56 -10.39
C SER A 345 -17.36 8.54 -11.49
#